data_AF-A0AA39XJL2-F1
#
_entry.id   AF-A0AA39XJL2-F1
#
_cell.length_a   1.000
_cell.length_b   1.000
_cell.length_c   1.000
_cell.angle_alpha   90.00
_cell.angle_beta   90.00
_cell.angle_gamma   90.00
#
_symmetry.space_group_name_H-M   'P 1'
#
loop_
_entity.id
_entity.type
_entity.pdbx_description
1 polymer ?
#
loop_
_entity_poly.entity_id
_entity_poly.type
_entity_poly.pdbx_seq_one_letter_code
_entity_poly.pdbx_strand_id
1 'polypeptide(L)'
;MNFPGTGGGGGGIPGGLPGSVDPSDPNIKWLTNAMESCYAKTAMSGVAGFGLGGLFGVFMASMAYDTPYHTAGAGQAPVSSLPLRQQLKTGFKEMGSRSYSTAKNFGKVGALFSGIECGIEGLRAKNDMANGAAAGCLTGAILARNGGPQAAAVGCAGFAAFSAAIDAWMRMPKEED
;
A
#
# COMPACT_ATOMS: atom_id res chain seq x y z
N MET A 1 6.39 -6.57 9.58
CA MET A 1 5.40 -7.38 8.89
C MET A 1 6.18 -8.26 7.98
N ASN A 2 6.40 -9.47 8.46
CA ASN A 2 6.41 -10.58 7.57
C ASN A 2 5.05 -10.54 6.86
N PHE A 3 5.02 -10.09 5.61
CA PHE A 3 3.84 -10.28 4.79
C PHE A 3 3.53 -11.78 4.85
N PRO A 4 2.27 -12.19 5.07
CA PRO A 4 1.87 -13.58 4.87
C PRO A 4 2.17 -13.91 3.40
N GLY A 5 3.36 -14.47 3.14
CA GLY A 5 3.91 -14.64 1.79
C GLY A 5 5.42 -14.50 1.64
N THR A 6 6.17 -13.95 2.62
CA THR A 6 7.66 -13.85 2.50
C THR A 6 8.44 -14.43 3.68
N GLY A 7 7.80 -15.19 4.56
CA GLY A 7 8.46 -15.88 5.66
C GLY A 7 8.57 -17.37 5.41
N GLY A 8 9.76 -17.82 5.00
CA GLY A 8 10.26 -19.20 5.17
C GLY A 8 9.22 -20.33 5.16
N GLY A 9 8.76 -20.71 3.97
CA GLY A 9 7.93 -21.89 3.77
C GLY A 9 7.69 -22.07 2.28
N GLY A 10 8.30 -23.10 1.69
CA GLY A 10 8.08 -23.44 0.30
C GLY A 10 6.61 -23.74 0.02
N GLY A 11 6.10 -23.16 -1.07
CA GLY A 11 4.77 -23.43 -1.63
C GLY A 11 3.84 -22.23 -1.49
N GLY A 12 3.38 -21.57 -2.54
CA GLY A 12 3.53 -21.77 -3.98
C GLY A 12 2.72 -20.66 -4.65
N ILE A 13 3.30 -20.00 -5.64
CA ILE A 13 2.61 -19.00 -6.46
C ILE A 13 1.63 -19.76 -7.38
N PRO A 14 0.32 -19.43 -7.41
CA PRO A 14 -0.60 -20.06 -8.34
C PRO A 14 -0.42 -19.42 -9.71
N GLY A 15 0.30 -20.09 -10.60
CA GLY A 15 0.48 -19.65 -11.98
C GLY A 15 1.83 -20.11 -12.52
N GLY A 16 1.80 -21.21 -13.28
CA GLY A 16 2.99 -21.90 -13.78
C GLY A 16 3.97 -20.99 -14.52
N LEU A 17 5.21 -20.95 -14.02
CA LEU A 17 6.40 -20.72 -14.82
C LEU A 17 7.24 -22.01 -14.82
N PRO A 18 7.75 -22.45 -15.98
CA PRO A 18 8.59 -23.65 -16.06
C PRO A 18 10.00 -23.30 -15.57
N GLY A 19 10.37 -23.89 -14.45
CA GLY A 19 11.71 -23.75 -13.88
C GLY A 19 11.63 -23.66 -12.38
N SER A 20 11.75 -24.82 -11.72
CA SER A 20 12.11 -24.92 -10.31
C SER A 20 13.41 -24.14 -10.08
N VAL A 21 13.27 -22.90 -9.63
CA VAL A 21 14.40 -22.06 -9.22
C VAL A 21 14.96 -22.69 -7.96
N ASP A 22 16.15 -23.29 -8.05
CA ASP A 22 16.83 -23.90 -6.90
C ASP A 22 17.26 -22.77 -5.94
N PRO A 23 16.73 -22.72 -4.70
CA PRO A 23 17.13 -21.70 -3.71
C PRO A 23 18.61 -21.77 -3.33
N SER A 24 19.29 -22.88 -3.67
CA SER A 24 20.70 -23.13 -3.39
C SER A 24 21.65 -22.42 -4.34
N ASP A 25 21.17 -22.02 -5.52
CA ASP A 25 22.00 -21.43 -6.56
C ASP A 25 22.61 -20.11 -6.05
N PRO A 26 23.94 -19.91 -6.14
CA PRO A 26 24.59 -18.68 -5.71
C PRO A 26 24.03 -17.45 -6.44
N ASN A 27 23.52 -17.65 -7.66
CA ASN A 27 22.85 -16.64 -8.47
C ASN A 27 21.46 -16.24 -7.93
N ILE A 28 20.76 -17.17 -7.29
CA ILE A 28 19.45 -16.90 -6.69
C ILE A 28 19.63 -16.35 -5.28
N LYS A 29 20.64 -16.79 -4.53
CA LYS A 29 20.95 -16.24 -3.21
C LYS A 29 21.28 -14.75 -3.24
N TRP A 30 22.06 -14.27 -4.23
CA TRP A 30 22.31 -12.83 -4.33
C TRP A 30 21.04 -12.06 -4.70
N LEU A 31 20.17 -12.65 -5.52
CA LEU A 31 18.89 -12.04 -5.89
C LEU A 31 17.91 -12.03 -4.70
N THR A 32 17.81 -13.10 -3.93
CA THR A 32 17.00 -13.20 -2.71
C THR A 32 17.50 -12.22 -1.66
N ASN A 33 18.81 -12.16 -1.41
CA ASN A 33 19.41 -11.18 -0.49
C ASN A 33 19.18 -9.74 -0.98
N ALA A 34 19.21 -9.51 -2.29
CA ALA A 34 18.85 -8.22 -2.87
C ALA A 34 17.36 -7.89 -2.69
N MET A 35 16.47 -8.90 -2.78
CA MET A 35 15.03 -8.75 -2.53
C MET A 35 14.67 -8.59 -1.04
N GLU A 36 15.50 -9.10 -0.14
CA GLU A 36 15.40 -8.87 1.31
C GLU A 36 15.95 -7.51 1.75
N SER A 37 16.62 -6.78 0.85
CA SER A 37 17.11 -5.45 1.16
C SER A 37 15.96 -4.49 1.50
N CYS A 38 16.19 -3.57 2.45
CA CYS A 38 15.19 -2.58 2.82
C CYS A 38 14.73 -1.73 1.63
N TYR A 39 15.61 -1.52 0.65
CA TYR A 39 15.27 -0.82 -0.58
C TYR A 39 14.30 -1.62 -1.44
N ALA A 40 14.57 -2.91 -1.66
CA ALA A 40 13.69 -3.77 -2.43
C ALA A 40 12.33 -3.95 -1.72
N LYS A 41 12.31 -4.17 -0.40
CA LYS A 41 11.08 -4.29 0.39
C LYS A 41 10.22 -3.02 0.29
N THR A 42 10.85 -1.85 0.40
CA THR A 42 10.20 -0.54 0.23
C THR A 42 9.65 -0.33 -1.18
N ALA A 43 10.43 -0.69 -2.21
CA ALA A 43 10.01 -0.55 -3.59
C ALA A 43 8.83 -1.47 -3.91
N MET A 44 8.91 -2.74 -3.49
CA MET A 44 7.85 -3.72 -3.68
C MET A 44 6.56 -3.31 -2.96
N SER A 45 6.65 -2.88 -1.70
CA SER A 45 5.48 -2.41 -0.94
C SER A 45 4.89 -1.12 -1.52
N GLY A 46 5.73 -0.22 -2.01
CA GLY A 46 5.31 1.00 -2.71
C GLY A 46 4.56 0.71 -4.01
N VAL A 47 5.07 -0.22 -4.82
CA VAL A 47 4.41 -0.65 -6.07
C VAL A 47 3.11 -1.39 -5.76
N ALA A 48 3.10 -2.29 -4.78
CA ALA A 48 1.90 -2.99 -4.35
C ALA A 48 0.82 -2.01 -3.85
N GLY A 49 1.21 -1.05 -3.01
CA GLY A 49 0.32 0.01 -2.53
C GLY A 49 -0.19 0.91 -3.67
N PHE A 50 0.66 1.25 -4.63
CA PHE A 50 0.26 2.02 -5.81
C PHE A 50 -0.77 1.27 -6.66
N GLY A 51 -0.55 -0.02 -6.91
CA GLY A 51 -1.48 -0.87 -7.66
C GLY A 51 -2.84 -0.98 -6.96
N LEU A 52 -2.85 -1.31 -5.67
CA LEU A 52 -4.06 -1.39 -4.85
C LEU A 52 -4.80 -0.04 -4.82
N GLY A 53 -4.09 1.07 -4.60
CA GLY A 53 -4.66 2.40 -4.58
C GLY A 53 -5.19 2.86 -5.94
N GLY A 54 -4.59 2.41 -7.04
CA GLY A 54 -5.08 2.66 -8.39
C GLY A 54 -6.41 1.96 -8.64
N LEU A 55 -6.52 0.68 -8.29
CA LEU A 55 -7.77 -0.08 -8.40
C LEU A 55 -8.87 0.51 -7.51
N PHE A 56 -8.54 0.82 -6.26
CA PHE A 56 -9.46 1.46 -5.32
C PHE A 56 -9.89 2.85 -5.81
N GLY A 57 -8.98 3.62 -6.40
CA GLY A 57 -9.25 4.94 -6.95
C GLY A 57 -10.18 4.90 -8.17
N VAL A 58 -10.00 3.92 -9.06
CA VAL A 58 -10.88 3.68 -10.21
C VAL A 58 -12.29 3.32 -9.72
N PHE A 59 -12.38 2.42 -8.74
CA PHE A 59 -13.65 1.99 -8.16
C PHE A 59 -14.40 3.13 -7.45
N MET A 60 -13.69 3.95 -6.67
CA MET A 60 -14.29 5.13 -6.05
C MET A 60 -14.75 6.15 -7.09
N ALA A 61 -13.98 6.33 -8.17
CA ALA A 61 -14.34 7.23 -9.25
C ALA A 61 -15.55 6.73 -10.05
N SER A 62 -15.74 5.42 -10.22
CA SER A 62 -16.95 4.88 -10.86
C SER A 62 -18.20 5.09 -10.01
N MET A 63 -18.12 4.88 -8.69
CA MET A 63 -19.25 5.14 -7.79
C MET A 63 -19.64 6.63 -7.72
N ALA A 64 -18.66 7.52 -7.80
CA ALA A 64 -18.91 8.96 -7.88
C ALA A 64 -19.48 9.42 -9.23
N TYR A 65 -19.34 8.61 -10.29
CA TYR A 65 -19.89 8.90 -11.62
C TYR A 65 -21.38 8.56 -11.73
N ASP A 66 -21.89 7.63 -10.92
CA ASP A 66 -23.30 7.22 -10.87
C ASP A 66 -24.22 8.18 -10.09
N THR A 67 -23.65 9.11 -9.30
CA THR A 67 -24.44 10.06 -8.49
C THR A 67 -24.33 11.49 -9.03
N PRO A 68 -25.29 11.97 -9.86
CA PRO A 68 -25.23 13.30 -10.47
C PRO A 68 -25.37 14.48 -9.49
N TYR A 69 -25.56 14.24 -8.18
CA TYR A 69 -25.92 15.30 -7.22
C TYR A 69 -25.17 15.33 -5.88
N HIS A 70 -24.22 14.44 -5.58
CA HIS A 70 -23.51 14.52 -4.31
C HIS A 70 -21.99 14.66 -4.49
N THR A 71 -21.53 15.87 -4.18
CA THR A 71 -20.14 16.26 -3.97
C THR A 71 -19.21 15.95 -5.13
N ALA A 72 -19.49 16.58 -6.27
CA ALA A 72 -18.40 17.01 -7.14
C ALA A 72 -17.43 17.84 -6.29
N GLY A 73 -16.22 17.31 -6.06
CA GLY A 73 -15.08 18.17 -5.77
C GLY A 73 -15.10 19.29 -6.82
N ALA A 74 -15.14 20.53 -6.33
CA ALA A 74 -15.21 21.77 -7.07
C ALA A 74 -14.75 21.68 -8.54
N GLY A 75 -15.68 21.84 -9.50
CA GLY A 75 -15.33 22.38 -10.82
C GLY A 75 -15.76 21.65 -12.09
N GLN A 76 -16.53 20.55 -12.06
CA GLN A 76 -17.06 19.97 -13.30
C GLN A 76 -18.49 20.43 -13.59
N ALA A 77 -18.62 21.27 -14.62
CA ALA A 77 -19.88 21.69 -15.22
C ALA A 77 -20.70 20.47 -15.72
N PRO A 78 -22.04 20.58 -15.79
CA PRO A 78 -22.89 19.52 -16.33
C PRO A 78 -22.44 19.19 -17.76
N VAL A 79 -21.93 17.97 -17.94
CA VAL A 79 -21.41 17.41 -19.20
C VAL A 79 -22.46 17.36 -20.34
N SER A 80 -23.69 17.82 -20.10
CA SER A 80 -24.84 17.68 -21.01
C SER A 80 -24.75 18.47 -22.32
N SER A 81 -23.75 19.33 -22.54
CA SER A 81 -23.67 20.18 -23.75
C SER A 81 -22.44 19.94 -24.65
N LEU A 82 -21.58 18.95 -24.37
CA LEU A 82 -20.43 18.61 -25.22
C LEU A 82 -20.63 17.26 -25.94
N PRO A 83 -20.05 17.04 -27.14
CA PRO A 83 -20.16 15.76 -27.86
C PRO A 83 -19.70 14.60 -26.97
N LEU A 84 -20.40 13.45 -27.05
CA LEU A 84 -20.14 12.23 -26.26
C LEU A 84 -18.66 11.83 -26.19
N ARG A 85 -17.92 12.02 -27.29
CA ARG A 85 -16.47 11.77 -27.34
C ARG A 85 -15.65 12.68 -26.42
N GLN A 86 -16.03 13.95 -26.30
CA GLN A 86 -15.35 14.90 -25.43
C GLN A 86 -15.74 14.66 -23.96
N GLN A 87 -16.99 14.31 -23.67
CA GLN A 87 -17.43 13.94 -22.32
C GLN A 87 -16.69 12.70 -21.82
N LEU A 88 -16.59 11.65 -22.65
CA LEU A 88 -15.83 10.45 -22.31
C LEU A 88 -14.34 10.79 -22.11
N LYS A 89 -13.74 11.60 -23.00
CA LYS A 89 -12.33 11.99 -22.88
C LYS A 89 -12.04 12.77 -21.59
N THR A 90 -12.90 13.71 -21.22
CA THR A 90 -12.75 14.48 -19.98
C THR A 90 -13.01 13.58 -18.75
N GLY A 91 -14.01 12.71 -18.80
CA GLY A 91 -14.32 11.79 -17.71
C GLY A 91 -13.23 10.77 -17.44
N PHE A 92 -12.67 10.17 -18.50
CA PHE A 92 -11.49 9.31 -18.36
C PHE A 92 -10.27 10.06 -17.82
N LYS A 93 -10.08 11.33 -18.20
CA LYS A 93 -8.98 12.16 -17.68
C LYS A 93 -9.15 12.46 -16.19
N GLU A 94 -10.36 12.74 -15.73
CA GLU A 94 -10.65 13.02 -14.33
C GLU A 94 -10.61 11.77 -13.47
N MET A 95 -11.21 10.68 -13.96
CA MET A 95 -11.14 9.36 -13.34
C MET A 95 -9.68 8.92 -13.19
N GLY A 96 -8.86 9.07 -14.24
CA GLY A 96 -7.45 8.77 -14.21
C GLY A 96 -6.67 9.65 -13.23
N SER A 97 -6.93 10.96 -13.22
CA SER A 97 -6.28 11.90 -12.30
C SER A 97 -6.57 11.57 -10.83
N ARG A 98 -7.85 11.31 -10.50
CA ARG A 98 -8.27 10.91 -9.15
C ARG A 98 -7.66 9.58 -8.75
N SER A 99 -7.71 8.58 -9.63
CA SER A 99 -7.14 7.26 -9.39
C SER A 99 -5.62 7.33 -9.18
N TYR A 100 -4.93 8.15 -9.96
CA TYR A 100 -3.49 8.35 -9.84
C TYR A 100 -3.09 9.05 -8.53
N SER A 101 -3.90 10.03 -8.08
CA SER A 101 -3.70 10.67 -6.77
C SER A 101 -3.86 9.65 -5.63
N THR A 102 -4.90 8.82 -5.68
CA THR A 102 -5.12 7.75 -4.70
C THR A 102 -3.98 6.74 -4.73
N ALA A 103 -3.59 6.25 -5.90
CA ALA A 103 -2.45 5.34 -6.09
C ALA A 103 -1.17 5.91 -5.48
N LYS A 104 -0.86 7.20 -5.71
CA LYS A 104 0.30 7.87 -5.12
C LYS A 104 0.26 7.88 -3.60
N ASN A 105 -0.90 8.14 -3.00
CA ASN A 105 -1.03 8.18 -1.54
C ASN A 105 -0.84 6.80 -0.93
N PHE A 106 -1.47 5.76 -1.48
CA PHE A 106 -1.29 4.39 -1.00
C PHE A 106 0.13 3.87 -1.23
N GLY A 107 0.76 4.21 -2.36
CA GLY A 107 2.16 3.89 -2.61
C GLY A 107 3.11 4.55 -1.62
N LYS A 108 2.88 5.83 -1.26
CA LYS A 108 3.65 6.52 -0.21
C LYS A 108 3.49 5.86 1.15
N VAL A 109 2.27 5.50 1.53
CA VAL A 109 1.99 4.81 2.79
C VAL A 109 2.73 3.47 2.84
N GLY A 110 2.58 2.64 1.80
CA GLY A 110 3.22 1.32 1.74
C GLY A 110 4.76 1.39 1.74
N ALA A 111 5.33 2.33 0.99
CA ALA A 111 6.77 2.55 0.93
C ALA A 111 7.33 3.03 2.29
N LEU A 112 6.73 4.06 2.89
CA LEU A 112 7.18 4.59 4.18
C LEU A 112 7.10 3.53 5.28
N PHE A 113 5.99 2.80 5.32
CA PHE A 113 5.76 1.79 6.33
C PHE A 113 6.79 0.66 6.28
N SER A 114 6.96 0.01 5.11
CA SER A 114 7.95 -1.07 4.98
C SER A 114 9.39 -0.58 5.08
N GLY A 115 9.68 0.64 4.66
CA GLY A 115 11.02 1.22 4.79
C GLY A 115 11.40 1.53 6.24
N ILE A 116 10.50 2.15 6.99
CA ILE A 116 10.72 2.46 8.41
C ILE A 116 10.81 1.18 9.22
N GLU A 117 9.92 0.23 8.96
CA GLU A 117 9.97 -1.07 9.62
C GLU A 117 11.28 -1.80 9.36
N CYS A 118 11.70 -1.92 8.10
CA CYS A 118 12.96 -2.57 7.77
C CYS A 118 14.16 -1.85 8.42
N GLY A 119 14.11 -0.51 8.51
CA GLY A 119 15.11 0.27 9.23
C GLY A 119 15.13 -0.05 10.74
N ILE A 120 13.97 -0.19 11.38
CA ILE A 120 13.87 -0.55 12.81
C ILE A 120 14.33 -1.99 13.04
N GLU A 121 13.90 -2.93 12.19
CA GLU A 121 14.32 -4.33 12.24
C GLU A 121 15.84 -4.45 12.07
N GLY A 122 16.43 -3.69 11.14
CA GLY A 122 17.88 -3.65 10.93
C GLY A 122 18.66 -3.09 12.12
N LEU A 123 18.09 -2.13 12.88
CA LEU A 123 18.72 -1.54 14.05
C LEU A 123 18.52 -2.35 15.34
N ARG A 124 17.37 -3.03 15.51
CA ARG A 124 17.03 -3.79 16.73
C ARG A 124 17.26 -5.30 16.60
N ALA A 125 17.49 -5.81 15.39
CA ALA A 125 17.63 -7.23 15.07
C ALA A 125 16.50 -8.11 15.63
N LYS A 126 15.30 -7.53 15.79
CA LYS A 126 14.10 -8.21 16.30
C LYS A 126 12.90 -7.86 15.43
N ASN A 127 12.01 -8.83 15.23
CA ASN A 127 10.74 -8.63 14.53
C ASN A 127 9.58 -8.90 15.50
N ASP A 128 9.08 -7.86 16.14
CA ASP A 128 8.02 -7.93 17.13
C ASP A 128 6.92 -6.88 16.87
N MET A 129 5.77 -7.10 17.49
CA MET A 129 4.57 -6.25 17.40
C MET A 129 4.87 -4.77 17.66
N ALA A 130 5.80 -4.48 18.57
CA ALA A 130 6.18 -3.12 18.92
C ALA A 130 6.90 -2.41 17.77
N ASN A 131 7.67 -3.13 16.95
CA ASN A 131 8.33 -2.55 15.77
C ASN A 131 7.31 -2.22 14.69
N GLY A 132 6.30 -3.08 14.51
CA GLY A 132 5.19 -2.80 13.60
C GLY A 132 4.35 -1.59 14.03
N ALA A 133 4.01 -1.50 15.31
CA ALA A 133 3.30 -0.35 15.87
C ALA A 133 4.14 0.95 15.83
N ALA A 134 5.44 0.88 16.09
CA ALA A 134 6.34 2.02 16.01
C ALA A 134 6.52 2.49 14.56
N ALA A 135 6.69 1.57 13.61
CA ALA A 135 6.74 1.88 12.18
C ALA A 135 5.43 2.52 11.70
N GLY A 136 4.29 1.99 12.16
CA GLY A 136 2.98 2.59 11.96
C GLY A 136 2.91 4.02 12.48
N CYS A 137 3.25 4.23 13.76
CA CYS A 137 3.26 5.56 14.38
C CYS A 137 4.12 6.57 13.59
N LEU A 138 5.35 6.19 13.27
CA LEU A 138 6.28 7.06 12.53
C LEU A 138 5.76 7.37 11.13
N THR A 139 5.24 6.37 10.42
CA THR A 139 4.63 6.57 9.09
C THR A 139 3.46 7.54 9.17
N GLY A 140 2.55 7.34 10.12
CA GLY A 140 1.38 8.19 10.34
C GLY A 140 1.76 9.62 10.71
N ALA A 141 2.75 9.80 11.59
CA ALA A 141 3.26 11.11 11.98
C ALA A 141 3.93 11.84 10.79
N ILE A 142 4.75 11.13 10.00
CA ILE A 142 5.44 11.71 8.84
C ILE A 142 4.43 12.16 7.77
N LEU A 143 3.40 11.34 7.52
CA LEU A 143 2.36 11.68 6.54
C LEU A 143 1.52 12.88 7.00
N ALA A 144 1.20 12.96 8.29
CA ALA A 144 0.38 14.03 8.85
C ALA A 144 1.17 15.28 9.28
N ARG A 145 2.50 15.32 9.05
CA ARG A 145 3.37 16.42 9.50
C ARG A 145 2.93 17.81 9.04
N ASN A 146 2.34 17.91 7.86
CA ASN A 146 1.87 19.18 7.29
C ASN A 146 0.57 19.67 7.93
N GLY A 147 -0.14 18.82 8.67
CA GLY A 147 -1.36 19.16 9.42
C GLY A 147 -1.10 19.70 10.83
N GLY A 148 0.17 19.89 11.20
CA GLY A 148 0.57 20.34 12.54
C GLY A 148 0.77 19.21 13.55
N PRO A 149 1.19 19.53 14.79
CA PRO A 149 1.58 18.54 15.80
C PRO A 149 0.39 17.68 16.27
N GLN A 150 -0.82 18.24 16.34
CA GLN A 150 -2.02 17.48 16.70
C GLN A 150 -2.38 16.44 15.63
N ALA A 151 -2.31 16.83 14.35
CA ALA A 151 -2.54 15.89 13.24
C ALA A 151 -1.47 14.79 13.21
N ALA A 152 -0.21 15.13 13.48
CA ALA A 152 0.87 14.14 13.59
C ALA A 152 0.65 13.16 14.76
N ALA A 153 0.19 13.63 15.91
CA ALA A 153 -0.13 12.79 17.07
C ALA A 153 -1.31 11.84 16.77
N VAL A 154 -2.39 12.36 16.18
CA VAL A 154 -3.53 11.54 15.77
C VAL A 154 -3.14 10.55 14.68
N GLY A 155 -2.32 10.98 13.70
CA GLY A 155 -1.79 10.13 12.65
C GLY A 155 -0.92 9.00 13.21
N CYS A 156 -0.03 9.30 14.15
CA CYS A 156 0.75 8.29 14.85
C CYS A 156 -0.15 7.28 15.59
N ALA A 157 -1.08 7.76 16.41
CA ALA A 157 -1.95 6.89 17.19
C ALA A 157 -2.80 5.97 16.30
N GLY A 158 -3.41 6.53 15.23
CA GLY A 158 -4.23 5.78 14.30
C GLY A 158 -3.45 4.71 13.53
N PHE A 159 -2.29 5.07 12.97
CA PHE A 159 -1.47 4.10 12.24
C PHE A 159 -0.83 3.06 13.18
N ALA A 160 -0.42 3.43 14.40
CA ALA A 160 0.09 2.47 15.37
C ALA A 160 -0.97 1.45 15.77
N ALA A 161 -2.20 1.92 16.05
CA ALA A 161 -3.31 1.05 16.39
C ALA A 161 -3.68 0.12 15.23
N PHE A 162 -3.74 0.65 14.00
CA PHE A 162 -4.01 -0.16 12.81
C PHE A 162 -2.93 -1.22 12.58
N SER A 163 -1.65 -0.85 12.67
CA SER A 163 -0.54 -1.79 12.52
C SER A 163 -0.57 -2.88 13.59
N ALA A 164 -0.80 -2.52 14.86
CA ALA A 164 -0.93 -3.48 15.95
C ALA A 164 -2.12 -4.44 15.73
N ALA A 165 -3.26 -3.93 15.27
CA ALA A 165 -4.43 -4.75 14.98
C ALA A 165 -4.18 -5.76 13.85
N ILE A 166 -3.55 -5.31 12.76
CA ILE A 166 -3.19 -6.19 11.63
C ILE A 166 -2.16 -7.24 12.06
N ASP A 167 -1.12 -6.83 12.77
CA ASP A 167 -0.11 -7.75 13.27
C ASP A 167 -0.68 -8.77 14.28
N ALA A 168 -1.69 -8.38 15.05
CA ALA A 168 -2.40 -9.28 15.97
C ALA A 168 -3.24 -10.27 15.16
N TRP A 169 -4.00 -9.78 14.18
CA TRP A 169 -4.82 -10.60 13.30
C TRP A 169 -4.00 -11.65 12.54
N MET A 170 -2.83 -11.28 12.02
CA MET A 170 -1.93 -12.20 11.31
C MET A 170 -1.30 -13.26 12.22
N ARG A 171 -1.26 -13.04 13.53
CA ARG A 171 -0.68 -13.97 14.53
C ARG A 171 -1.72 -14.83 15.24
N MET A 172 -3.03 -14.60 15.01
CA MET A 172 -4.05 -15.48 15.54
C MET A 172 -3.97 -16.84 14.83
N PRO A 173 -4.01 -17.98 15.57
CA PRO A 173 -4.16 -19.28 14.94
C PRO A 173 -5.49 -19.28 14.18
N LYS A 174 -5.46 -19.67 12.91
CA LYS A 174 -6.70 -19.94 12.16
C LYS A 174 -7.17 -21.31 12.63
N GLU A 175 -8.30 -21.36 13.34
CA GLU A 175 -8.95 -22.63 13.64
C GLU A 175 -9.32 -23.28 12.30
N GLU A 176 -8.81 -24.48 12.06
CA GLU A 176 -9.10 -25.30 10.88
C GLU A 176 -10.47 -25.95 11.08
N ASP A 177 -11.49 -25.45 10.36
CA ASP A 177 -12.76 -26.15 10.11
C ASP A 177 -12.72 -26.89 8.77
#